data_AF-X0TH25-F1
#
_entry.id   AF-X0TH25-F1
#
_cell.length_a   1.000
_cell.length_b   1.000
_cell.length_c   1.000
_cell.angle_alpha   90.00
_cell.angle_beta   90.00
_cell.angle_gamma   90.00
#
_symmetry.space_group_name_H-M   'P 1'
#
loop_
_entity.id
_entity.type
_entity.pdbx_description
1 polymer ?
#
loop_
_entity_poly.entity_id
_entity_poly.type
_entity_poly.pdbx_seq_one_letter_code
_entity_poly.pdbx_strand_id
1 'polypeptide(L)'
;TRNVLSAYINDPDRTIYHFKRECIEKSLYGVDIDPGAVEIAKLRLWLSLVVDEEDIRQIKPLPNLDYKIVCGNSLLGYPYTPTGLEKIEKLKELFFNETRPKEKNELREQINNSVYNLYKNTEKSLGYKVNFDFEINFSEVFHKKGGFDVVIANPPYVKEAVNRSAFNGLRNTECYQGKMDIWYLFGSKGLDVLRNDGVVCFIATNNWISNDGASKFRNKVVRQGEIVNFIDFRSYKVFAAGIQTMVFLVLKNSEKKEYVSRYAELLNEKADNTL
;
A
#
# COMPACT_ATOMS: atom_id res chain seq x y z
N THR A 1 -13.82 5.64 21.04
CA THR A 1 -14.98 5.87 20.14
C THR A 1 -14.45 6.19 18.75
N ARG A 2 -14.79 5.37 17.73
CA ARG A 2 -14.38 5.59 16.34
C ARG A 2 -15.28 6.65 15.69
N ASN A 3 -15.03 7.91 15.98
CA ASN A 3 -15.71 9.00 15.25
C ASN A 3 -14.98 9.21 13.92
N VAL A 4 -15.65 8.86 12.82
CA VAL A 4 -15.20 9.13 11.46
C VAL A 4 -15.36 10.64 11.21
N LEU A 5 -14.48 11.22 10.37
CA LEU A 5 -14.50 12.65 10.01
C LEU A 5 -15.87 13.16 9.52
N SER A 6 -16.78 12.26 9.10
CA SER A 6 -18.17 12.58 8.74
C SER A 6 -18.94 13.27 9.88
N ALA A 7 -18.63 12.98 11.15
CA ALA A 7 -19.26 13.66 12.29
C ALA A 7 -18.94 15.17 12.37
N TYR A 8 -17.94 15.65 11.62
CA TYR A 8 -17.53 17.05 11.57
C TYR A 8 -17.93 17.75 10.26
N ILE A 9 -18.59 17.05 9.35
CA ILE A 9 -19.09 17.58 8.08
C ILE A 9 -20.61 17.48 8.14
N ASN A 10 -21.30 18.61 8.33
CA ASN A 10 -22.77 18.69 8.38
C ASN A 10 -23.37 18.45 6.98
N ASP A 11 -23.40 17.20 6.54
CA ASP A 11 -24.09 16.74 5.35
C ASP A 11 -25.07 15.62 5.73
N PRO A 12 -26.39 15.88 5.75
CA PRO A 12 -27.39 14.93 6.22
C PRO A 12 -27.52 13.68 5.34
N ASP A 13 -27.05 13.72 4.09
CA ASP A 13 -27.06 12.57 3.18
C ASP A 13 -25.81 11.67 3.36
N ARG A 14 -24.83 12.11 4.15
CA ARG A 14 -23.53 11.44 4.31
C ARG A 14 -23.49 10.52 5.52
N THR A 15 -24.23 9.41 5.45
CA THR A 15 -24.17 8.35 6.47
C THR A 15 -22.76 7.72 6.55
N ILE A 16 -22.44 7.10 7.70
CA ILE A 16 -21.17 6.35 7.87
C ILE A 16 -21.04 5.27 6.80
N TYR A 17 -22.14 4.58 6.49
CA TYR A 17 -22.21 3.59 5.42
C TYR A 17 -21.85 4.19 4.05
N HIS A 18 -22.49 5.29 3.64
CA HIS A 18 -22.24 5.93 2.35
C HIS A 18 -20.79 6.41 2.23
N PHE A 19 -20.25 7.01 3.29
CA PHE A 19 -18.86 7.45 3.33
C PHE A 19 -17.89 6.26 3.19
N LYS A 20 -18.04 5.21 4.00
CA LYS A 20 -17.18 4.02 3.93
C LYS A 20 -17.25 3.38 2.55
N ARG A 21 -18.45 3.27 1.98
CA ARG A 21 -18.63 2.72 0.64
C ARG A 21 -17.89 3.54 -0.41
N GLU A 22 -18.04 4.85 -0.38
CA GLU A 22 -17.35 5.74 -1.31
C GLU A 22 -15.82 5.64 -1.16
N CYS A 23 -15.30 5.57 0.07
CA CYS A 23 -13.86 5.39 0.30
C CYS A 23 -13.36 4.05 -0.25
N ILE A 24 -14.06 2.96 0.04
CA ILE A 24 -13.73 1.61 -0.45
C ILE A 24 -13.78 1.56 -1.98
N GLU A 25 -14.77 2.21 -2.58
CA GLU A 25 -14.97 2.21 -4.02
C GLU A 25 -14.00 3.15 -4.74
N LYS A 26 -13.72 4.36 -4.25
CA LYS A 26 -13.02 5.38 -5.05
C LYS A 26 -11.61 5.72 -4.56
N SER A 27 -11.23 5.31 -3.36
CA SER A 27 -10.00 5.80 -2.70
C SER A 27 -9.09 4.70 -2.17
N LEU A 28 -9.58 3.47 -2.05
CA LEU A 28 -8.81 2.37 -1.49
C LEU A 28 -8.20 1.50 -2.58
N TYR A 29 -6.89 1.30 -2.46
CA TYR A 29 -6.08 0.43 -3.33
C TYR A 29 -5.19 -0.43 -2.45
N GLY A 30 -4.89 -1.65 -2.91
CA GLY A 30 -4.14 -2.61 -2.12
C GLY A 30 -3.49 -3.67 -3.00
N VAL A 31 -2.33 -4.14 -2.54
CA VAL A 31 -1.60 -5.23 -3.17
C VAL A 31 -1.06 -6.16 -2.11
N ASP A 32 -1.22 -7.46 -2.32
CA ASP A 32 -0.59 -8.50 -1.52
C ASP A 32 -0.03 -9.59 -2.46
N ILE A 33 1.04 -10.26 -2.05
CA ILE A 33 1.60 -11.36 -2.83
C ILE A 33 0.80 -12.65 -2.65
N ASP A 34 0.08 -12.79 -1.53
CA ASP A 34 -0.78 -13.94 -1.26
C ASP A 34 -2.20 -13.72 -1.82
N PRO A 35 -2.66 -14.54 -2.78
CA PRO A 35 -4.02 -14.43 -3.28
C PRO A 35 -5.08 -14.68 -2.20
N GLY A 36 -4.78 -15.49 -1.17
CA GLY A 36 -5.68 -15.70 -0.04
C GLY A 36 -5.92 -14.41 0.76
N ALA A 37 -4.85 -13.69 1.08
CA ALA A 37 -4.90 -12.39 1.75
C ALA A 37 -5.71 -11.35 0.96
N VAL A 38 -5.60 -11.33 -0.38
CA VAL A 38 -6.40 -10.46 -1.24
C VAL A 38 -7.90 -10.72 -1.10
N GLU A 39 -8.33 -11.98 -1.15
CA GLU A 39 -9.75 -12.34 -1.03
C GLU A 39 -10.27 -12.09 0.39
N ILE A 40 -9.47 -12.37 1.42
CA ILE A 40 -9.81 -12.04 2.82
C ILE A 40 -9.95 -10.52 3.00
N ALA A 41 -9.09 -9.72 2.37
CA ALA A 41 -9.18 -8.27 2.43
C ALA A 41 -10.49 -7.77 1.80
N LYS A 42 -10.83 -8.25 0.59
CA LYS A 42 -12.12 -7.93 -0.06
C LYS A 42 -13.32 -8.31 0.82
N LEU A 43 -13.30 -9.50 1.41
CA LEU A 43 -14.35 -9.96 2.33
C LEU A 43 -14.44 -9.07 3.58
N ARG A 44 -13.31 -8.70 4.19
CA ARG A 44 -13.29 -7.83 5.37
C ARG A 44 -13.80 -6.41 5.07
N LEU A 45 -13.53 -5.90 3.87
CA LEU A 45 -14.10 -4.63 3.41
C LEU A 45 -15.62 -4.72 3.20
N TRP A 46 -16.11 -5.87 2.73
CA TRP A 46 -17.57 -6.08 2.63
C TRP A 46 -18.23 -6.16 4.00
N LEU A 47 -17.68 -6.96 4.91
CA LEU A 47 -18.19 -7.09 6.28
C LEU A 47 -18.15 -5.75 7.02
N SER A 48 -17.12 -4.93 6.80
CA SER A 48 -17.05 -3.61 7.42
C SER A 48 -18.14 -2.65 6.92
N LEU A 49 -18.64 -2.81 5.69
CA LEU A 49 -19.79 -2.05 5.19
C LEU A 49 -21.11 -2.55 5.77
N VAL A 50 -21.29 -3.87 5.85
CA VAL A 50 -22.52 -4.49 6.36
C VAL A 50 -22.76 -4.14 7.82
N VAL A 51 -21.70 -4.03 8.63
CA VAL A 51 -21.81 -3.70 10.07
C VAL A 51 -22.39 -2.30 10.32
N ASP A 52 -22.21 -1.34 9.41
CA ASP A 52 -22.78 0.01 9.56
C ASP A 52 -24.09 0.22 8.80
N GLU A 53 -24.65 -0.83 8.18
CA GLU A 53 -25.96 -0.76 7.54
C GLU A 53 -27.06 -1.05 8.57
N GLU A 54 -27.99 -0.10 8.73
CA GLU A 54 -29.06 -0.19 9.71
C GLU A 54 -30.26 -1.01 9.19
N ASP A 55 -30.47 -1.07 7.87
CA ASP A 55 -31.51 -1.88 7.24
C ASP A 55 -30.94 -3.01 6.39
N ILE A 56 -30.96 -4.23 6.92
CA ILE A 56 -30.50 -5.46 6.26
C ILE A 56 -31.16 -5.66 4.88
N ARG A 57 -32.37 -5.14 4.66
CA ARG A 57 -33.10 -5.24 3.39
C ARG A 57 -32.55 -4.33 2.29
N GLN A 58 -31.70 -3.37 2.63
CA GLN A 58 -31.10 -2.40 1.69
C GLN A 58 -29.61 -2.63 1.44
N ILE A 59 -29.03 -3.71 1.98
CA ILE A 59 -27.62 -4.05 1.77
C ILE A 59 -27.35 -4.19 0.27
N LYS A 60 -26.63 -3.22 -0.28
CA LYS A 60 -26.15 -3.32 -1.66
C LYS A 60 -24.94 -4.29 -1.72
N PRO A 61 -24.71 -4.95 -2.86
CA PRO A 61 -23.52 -5.79 -3.04
C PRO A 61 -22.24 -4.98 -2.84
N LEU A 62 -21.16 -5.69 -2.49
CA LEU A 62 -19.82 -5.10 -2.41
C LEU A 62 -19.51 -4.32 -3.71
N PRO A 63 -19.03 -3.07 -3.62
CA PRO A 63 -18.49 -2.38 -4.79
C PRO A 63 -17.47 -3.26 -5.50
N ASN A 64 -17.40 -3.17 -6.82
CA ASN A 64 -16.44 -3.97 -7.56
C ASN A 64 -15.00 -3.56 -7.18
N LEU A 65 -14.27 -4.45 -6.50
CA LEU A 65 -12.89 -4.24 -6.04
C LEU A 65 -11.85 -4.83 -6.99
N ASP A 66 -12.28 -5.43 -8.10
CA ASP A 66 -11.37 -5.89 -9.15
C ASP A 66 -10.50 -4.71 -9.61
N TYR A 67 -9.22 -4.98 -9.83
CA TYR A 67 -8.21 -3.97 -10.20
C TYR A 67 -7.92 -2.89 -9.15
N LYS A 68 -8.52 -2.94 -7.95
CA LYS A 68 -8.20 -2.05 -6.82
C LYS A 68 -7.47 -2.78 -5.71
N ILE A 69 -7.92 -3.99 -5.37
CA ILE A 69 -7.20 -4.91 -4.49
C ILE A 69 -6.68 -6.07 -5.35
N VAL A 70 -5.37 -6.14 -5.54
CA VAL A 70 -4.75 -7.01 -6.55
C VAL A 70 -3.68 -7.91 -5.96
N CYS A 71 -3.48 -9.07 -6.58
CA CYS A 71 -2.42 -10.01 -6.20
C CYS A 71 -1.14 -9.70 -6.99
N GLY A 72 0.00 -9.56 -6.32
CA GLY A 72 1.30 -9.37 -6.98
C GLY A 72 2.44 -8.97 -6.06
N ASN A 73 3.65 -8.99 -6.60
CA ASN A 73 4.85 -8.54 -5.89
C ASN A 73 5.02 -7.03 -6.08
N SER A 74 4.83 -6.26 -5.01
CA SER A 74 4.92 -4.79 -5.03
C SER A 74 6.35 -4.23 -5.12
N LEU A 75 7.38 -5.06 -4.95
CA LEU A 75 8.79 -4.63 -5.05
C LEU A 75 9.40 -4.86 -6.43
N LEU A 76 8.92 -5.86 -7.20
CA LEU A 76 9.41 -6.20 -8.54
C LEU A 76 8.52 -5.58 -9.63
N GLY A 77 8.59 -4.25 -9.74
CA GLY A 77 7.84 -3.47 -10.72
C GLY A 77 8.44 -3.48 -12.13
N TYR A 78 7.76 -2.79 -13.05
CA TYR A 78 8.17 -2.64 -14.44
C TYR A 78 9.10 -1.42 -14.58
N PRO A 79 10.37 -1.57 -14.99
CA PRO A 79 11.36 -0.50 -14.90
C PRO A 79 11.36 0.47 -16.08
N TYR A 80 10.51 0.25 -17.09
CA TYR A 80 10.44 1.10 -18.29
C TYR A 80 9.19 1.95 -18.24
N THR A 81 9.18 3.08 -18.96
CA THR A 81 7.95 3.87 -19.12
C THR A 81 6.91 3.04 -19.89
N PRO A 82 5.78 2.66 -19.26
CA PRO A 82 4.76 1.89 -19.93
C PRO A 82 4.05 2.72 -21.00
N THR A 83 3.72 2.08 -22.13
CA THR A 83 2.92 2.70 -23.20
C THR A 83 1.54 2.07 -23.27
N GLY A 84 0.55 2.82 -23.79
CA GLY A 84 -0.81 2.30 -23.96
C GLY A 84 -1.65 2.22 -22.69
N LEU A 85 -1.25 2.90 -21.60
CA LEU A 85 -2.01 2.95 -20.35
C LEU A 85 -3.41 3.55 -20.52
N GLU A 86 -3.58 4.54 -21.42
CA GLU A 86 -4.88 5.15 -21.72
C GLU A 86 -5.94 4.11 -22.15
N LYS A 87 -5.52 3.10 -22.93
CA LYS A 87 -6.41 2.00 -23.32
C LYS A 87 -6.84 1.18 -22.12
N ILE A 88 -5.91 0.87 -21.21
CA ILE A 88 -6.19 0.12 -19.98
C ILE A 88 -7.15 0.91 -19.08
N GLU A 89 -6.93 2.21 -18.91
CA GLU A 89 -7.79 3.10 -18.12
C GLU A 89 -9.21 3.13 -18.68
N LYS A 90 -9.36 3.32 -20.00
CA LYS A 90 -10.67 3.32 -20.66
C LYS A 90 -11.39 1.98 -20.50
N LEU A 91 -10.67 0.85 -20.64
CA LEU A 91 -11.25 -0.48 -20.44
C LEU A 91 -11.69 -0.68 -18.98
N LYS A 92 -10.91 -0.23 -17.99
CA LYS A 92 -11.30 -0.28 -16.58
C LYS A 92 -12.55 0.54 -16.31
N GLU A 93 -12.66 1.75 -16.87
CA GLU A 93 -13.84 2.60 -16.74
C GLU A 93 -15.10 1.90 -17.29
N LEU A 94 -15.03 1.33 -18.49
CA LEU A 94 -16.12 0.54 -19.07
C LEU A 94 -16.47 -0.67 -18.18
N PHE A 95 -15.47 -1.36 -17.64
CA PHE A 95 -15.64 -2.53 -16.79
C PHE A 95 -16.33 -2.21 -15.45
N PHE A 96 -16.04 -1.06 -14.84
CA PHE A 96 -16.71 -0.64 -13.61
C PHE A 96 -18.16 -0.23 -13.84
N ASN A 97 -18.50 0.32 -15.00
CA ASN A 97 -19.85 0.75 -15.35
C ASN A 97 -20.73 -0.37 -15.93
N GLU A 98 -20.16 -1.49 -16.39
CA GLU A 98 -20.90 -2.60 -16.98
C GLU A 98 -21.55 -3.50 -15.92
N THR A 99 -22.84 -3.81 -16.12
CA THR A 99 -23.65 -4.64 -15.23
C THR A 99 -23.92 -6.04 -15.78
N ARG A 100 -23.81 -6.23 -17.10
CA ARG A 100 -24.08 -7.52 -17.75
C ARG A 100 -22.88 -8.47 -17.58
N PRO A 101 -23.08 -9.69 -17.07
CA PRO A 101 -21.96 -10.60 -16.75
C PRO A 101 -21.08 -10.98 -17.94
N LYS A 102 -21.67 -11.17 -19.13
CA LYS A 102 -20.92 -11.62 -20.32
C LYS A 102 -19.96 -10.53 -20.81
N GLU A 103 -20.49 -9.33 -21.05
CA GLU A 103 -19.72 -8.16 -21.50
C GLU A 103 -18.67 -7.76 -20.45
N LYS A 104 -19.01 -7.87 -19.16
CA LYS A 104 -18.06 -7.62 -18.07
C LYS A 104 -16.89 -8.61 -18.06
N ASN A 105 -17.15 -9.89 -18.34
CA ASN A 105 -16.10 -10.89 -18.49
C ASN A 105 -15.24 -10.62 -19.74
N GLU A 106 -15.84 -10.22 -20.86
CA GLU A 106 -15.09 -9.84 -22.07
C GLU A 106 -14.16 -8.65 -21.82
N LEU A 107 -14.62 -7.63 -21.08
CA LEU A 107 -13.79 -6.49 -20.66
C LEU A 107 -12.66 -6.93 -19.72
N ARG A 108 -12.94 -7.81 -18.77
CA ARG A 108 -11.92 -8.38 -17.86
C ARG A 108 -10.81 -9.06 -18.64
N GLU A 109 -11.15 -9.90 -19.61
CA GLU A 109 -10.17 -10.57 -20.48
C GLU A 109 -9.34 -9.57 -21.28
N GLN A 110 -9.97 -8.53 -21.84
CA GLN A 110 -9.25 -7.48 -22.57
C GLN A 110 -8.26 -6.70 -21.70
N ILE A 111 -8.65 -6.37 -20.46
CA ILE A 111 -7.76 -5.70 -19.49
C ILE A 111 -6.60 -6.61 -19.13
N ASN A 112 -6.90 -7.86 -18.74
CA ASN A 112 -5.89 -8.83 -18.32
C ASN A 112 -4.88 -9.11 -19.44
N ASN A 113 -5.34 -9.26 -20.68
CA ASN A 113 -4.47 -9.43 -21.84
C ASN A 113 -3.62 -8.19 -22.11
N SER A 114 -4.17 -6.98 -21.94
CA SER A 114 -3.42 -5.74 -22.13
C SER A 114 -2.29 -5.60 -21.11
N VAL A 115 -2.59 -5.87 -19.83
CA VAL A 115 -1.59 -5.86 -18.74
C VAL A 115 -0.56 -6.98 -18.93
N TYR A 116 -0.99 -8.20 -19.25
CA TYR A 116 -0.10 -9.33 -19.52
C TYR A 116 0.88 -9.03 -20.67
N ASN A 117 0.41 -8.37 -21.73
CA ASN A 117 1.27 -8.01 -22.85
C ASN A 117 2.40 -7.04 -22.49
N LEU A 118 2.22 -6.20 -21.47
CA LEU A 118 3.29 -5.35 -20.93
C LEU A 118 4.34 -6.20 -20.19
N TYR A 119 3.89 -7.21 -19.43
CA TYR A 119 4.75 -8.02 -18.56
C TYR A 119 5.39 -9.25 -19.22
N LYS A 120 4.84 -9.75 -20.32
CA LYS A 120 5.21 -11.07 -20.88
C LYS A 120 6.70 -11.29 -21.15
N ASN A 121 7.45 -10.21 -21.42
CA ASN A 121 8.88 -10.28 -21.75
C ASN A 121 9.80 -9.92 -20.59
N THR A 122 9.27 -9.59 -19.39
CA THR A 122 10.10 -9.10 -18.29
C THR A 122 11.03 -10.17 -17.75
N GLU A 123 10.60 -11.43 -17.67
CA GLU A 123 11.45 -12.51 -17.17
C GLU A 123 12.68 -12.70 -18.05
N LYS A 124 12.51 -12.67 -19.38
CA LYS A 124 13.60 -12.77 -20.34
C LYS A 124 14.51 -11.54 -20.36
N SER A 125 13.95 -10.33 -20.20
CA SER A 125 14.70 -9.07 -20.35
C SER A 125 15.32 -8.57 -19.04
N LEU A 126 14.71 -8.85 -17.90
CA LEU A 126 15.11 -8.34 -16.58
C LEU A 126 15.65 -9.44 -15.66
N GLY A 127 15.42 -10.72 -15.99
CA GLY A 127 15.77 -11.87 -15.14
C GLY A 127 14.76 -12.12 -14.01
N TYR A 128 13.61 -11.44 -14.01
CA TYR A 128 12.51 -11.67 -13.07
C TYR A 128 11.15 -11.39 -13.71
N LYS A 129 10.13 -12.12 -13.24
CA LYS A 129 8.75 -11.95 -13.69
C LYS A 129 8.09 -10.78 -12.95
N VAL A 130 7.56 -9.82 -13.70
CA VAL A 130 6.67 -8.78 -13.17
C VAL A 130 5.24 -9.33 -13.25
N ASN A 131 4.50 -9.25 -12.15
CA ASN A 131 3.09 -9.58 -12.10
C ASN A 131 2.23 -8.42 -11.58
N PHE A 132 2.86 -7.36 -11.10
CA PHE A 132 2.22 -6.15 -10.63
C PHE A 132 3.21 -4.99 -10.72
N ASP A 133 2.69 -3.82 -11.07
CA ASP A 133 3.39 -2.55 -10.98
C ASP A 133 2.38 -1.46 -10.63
N PHE A 134 2.72 -0.55 -9.70
CA PHE A 134 1.77 0.46 -9.24
C PHE A 134 1.34 1.42 -10.36
N GLU A 135 2.28 1.87 -11.21
CA GLU A 135 1.99 2.84 -12.27
C GLU A 135 1.16 2.23 -13.42
N ILE A 136 1.21 0.91 -13.58
CA ILE A 136 0.42 0.19 -14.60
C ILE A 136 -0.91 -0.27 -14.03
N ASN A 137 -0.88 -0.99 -12.89
CA ASN A 137 -2.07 -1.59 -12.30
C ASN A 137 -3.00 -0.55 -11.69
N PHE A 138 -2.48 0.60 -11.25
CA PHE A 138 -3.28 1.72 -10.72
C PHE A 138 -3.01 3.00 -11.51
N SER A 139 -2.79 2.89 -12.82
CA SER A 139 -2.41 4.00 -13.69
C SER A 139 -3.29 5.24 -13.53
N GLU A 140 -4.59 5.06 -13.28
CA GLU A 140 -5.51 6.17 -13.05
C GLU A 140 -5.16 7.03 -11.82
N VAL A 141 -4.47 6.48 -10.81
CA VAL A 141 -3.97 7.22 -9.64
C VAL A 141 -2.76 8.06 -10.04
N PHE A 142 -1.82 7.47 -10.77
CA PHE A 142 -0.57 8.13 -11.15
C PHE A 142 -0.80 9.19 -12.22
N HIS A 143 -1.56 8.88 -13.26
CA HIS A 143 -1.89 9.82 -14.33
C HIS A 143 -2.72 11.01 -13.83
N LYS A 144 -3.74 10.78 -12.98
CA LYS A 144 -4.64 11.86 -12.53
C LYS A 144 -4.13 12.63 -11.30
N LYS A 145 -3.37 11.99 -10.41
CA LYS A 145 -2.98 12.57 -9.11
C LYS A 145 -1.47 12.61 -8.86
N GLY A 146 -0.65 12.02 -9.73
CA GLY A 146 0.81 11.94 -9.55
C GLY A 146 1.24 10.95 -8.46
N GLY A 147 0.35 10.09 -7.98
CA GLY A 147 0.61 9.10 -6.93
C GLY A 147 -0.42 9.14 -5.80
N PHE A 148 -0.17 8.37 -4.75
CA PHE A 148 -1.07 8.23 -3.61
C PHE A 148 -0.93 9.39 -2.61
N ASP A 149 -2.07 9.84 -2.06
CA ASP A 149 -2.12 10.76 -0.93
C ASP A 149 -1.53 10.14 0.35
N VAL A 150 -1.85 8.86 0.59
CA VAL A 150 -1.50 8.13 1.81
C VAL A 150 -1.13 6.69 1.45
N VAL A 151 -0.03 6.20 2.03
CA VAL A 151 0.40 4.80 1.91
C VAL A 151 0.59 4.23 3.31
N ILE A 152 -0.12 3.15 3.62
CA ILE A 152 -0.04 2.46 4.91
C ILE A 152 0.36 1.01 4.71
N ALA A 153 1.21 0.49 5.59
CA ALA A 153 1.57 -0.93 5.56
C ALA A 153 2.09 -1.43 6.90
N ASN A 154 1.96 -2.74 7.09
CA ASN A 154 2.77 -3.51 8.01
C ASN A 154 3.58 -4.51 7.16
N PRO A 155 4.72 -4.09 6.57
CA PRO A 155 5.49 -4.92 5.66
C PRO A 155 6.08 -6.16 6.36
N PRO A 156 6.48 -7.19 5.60
CA PRO A 156 7.14 -8.37 6.17
C PRO A 156 8.54 -8.02 6.71
N TYR A 157 8.90 -8.55 7.88
CA TYR A 157 10.21 -8.37 8.49
C TYR A 157 11.08 -9.60 8.25
N VAL A 158 11.85 -9.58 7.18
CA VAL A 158 12.64 -10.72 6.71
C VAL A 158 14.07 -10.25 6.44
N LYS A 159 15.00 -10.75 7.25
CA LYS A 159 16.43 -10.49 7.06
C LYS A 159 16.99 -11.33 5.92
N GLU A 160 17.80 -10.72 5.06
CA GLU A 160 18.44 -11.42 3.94
C GLU A 160 19.29 -12.63 4.39
N ALA A 161 19.94 -12.53 5.54
CA ALA A 161 20.72 -13.61 6.11
C ALA A 161 19.87 -14.85 6.46
N VAL A 162 18.58 -14.66 6.75
CA VAL A 162 17.64 -15.74 7.10
C VAL A 162 16.99 -16.33 5.86
N ASN A 163 16.59 -15.49 4.91
CA ASN A 163 15.94 -15.92 3.69
C ASN A 163 16.49 -15.15 2.48
N ARG A 164 17.51 -15.71 1.83
CA ARG A 164 18.13 -15.09 0.65
C ARG A 164 17.23 -15.08 -0.58
N SER A 165 16.37 -16.09 -0.74
CA SER A 165 15.52 -16.21 -1.94
C SER A 165 14.40 -15.17 -1.96
N ALA A 166 13.97 -14.67 -0.80
CA ALA A 166 13.07 -13.52 -0.70
C ALA A 166 13.63 -12.24 -1.35
N PHE A 167 14.95 -12.19 -1.63
CA PHE A 167 15.65 -11.06 -2.24
C PHE A 167 15.99 -11.29 -3.73
N ASN A 168 15.56 -12.40 -4.33
CA ASN A 168 15.78 -12.66 -5.75
C ASN A 168 15.13 -11.56 -6.60
N GLY A 169 15.89 -10.98 -7.53
CA GLY A 169 15.46 -9.84 -8.37
C GLY A 169 15.56 -8.47 -7.69
N LEU A 170 15.70 -8.39 -6.36
CA LEU A 170 15.69 -7.12 -5.61
C LEU A 170 17.06 -6.44 -5.51
N ARG A 171 18.14 -7.15 -5.82
CA ARG A 171 19.53 -6.69 -5.64
C ARG A 171 19.91 -5.45 -6.45
N ASN A 172 19.17 -5.18 -7.52
CA ASN A 172 19.38 -4.03 -8.40
C ASN A 172 18.51 -2.82 -8.04
N THR A 173 17.66 -2.92 -7.02
CA THR A 173 16.82 -1.80 -6.58
C THR A 173 17.65 -0.72 -5.89
N GLU A 174 17.22 0.55 -5.99
CA GLU A 174 17.95 1.72 -5.49
C GLU A 174 18.39 1.55 -4.02
N CYS A 175 17.47 1.11 -3.17
CA CYS A 175 17.69 0.99 -1.73
C CYS A 175 18.23 -0.38 -1.28
N TYR A 176 18.57 -1.29 -2.19
CA TYR A 176 19.15 -2.57 -1.82
C TYR A 176 20.55 -2.41 -1.21
N GLN A 177 20.76 -3.03 -0.05
CA GLN A 177 22.04 -3.11 0.63
C GLN A 177 22.20 -4.50 1.25
N GLY A 178 23.40 -5.07 1.21
CA GLY A 178 23.63 -6.40 1.78
C GLY A 178 23.34 -6.46 3.28
N LYS A 179 22.90 -7.62 3.78
CA LYS A 179 22.55 -7.86 5.20
C LYS A 179 21.39 -6.98 5.70
N MET A 180 20.49 -6.58 4.79
CA MET A 180 19.31 -5.77 5.12
C MET A 180 18.10 -6.58 5.60
N ASP A 181 17.07 -5.85 6.02
CA ASP A 181 15.70 -6.35 6.15
C ASP A 181 14.90 -5.94 4.91
N ILE A 182 14.04 -6.83 4.40
CA ILE A 182 13.27 -6.59 3.18
C ILE A 182 12.34 -5.38 3.32
N TRP A 183 11.86 -5.08 4.53
CA TRP A 183 10.94 -3.96 4.72
C TRP A 183 11.55 -2.61 4.33
N TYR A 184 12.88 -2.45 4.34
CA TYR A 184 13.51 -1.20 3.87
C TYR A 184 13.20 -0.93 2.39
N LEU A 185 13.04 -1.99 1.58
CA LEU A 185 12.61 -1.87 0.18
C LEU A 185 11.14 -1.49 0.07
N PHE A 186 10.29 -2.00 0.97
CA PHE A 186 8.90 -1.56 1.07
C PHE A 186 8.81 -0.09 1.49
N GLY A 187 9.64 0.36 2.43
CA GLY A 187 9.72 1.77 2.84
C GLY A 187 10.14 2.67 1.68
N SER A 188 11.15 2.26 0.91
CA SER A 188 11.54 2.96 -0.34
C SER A 188 10.38 3.02 -1.33
N LYS A 189 9.74 1.88 -1.60
CA LYS A 189 8.62 1.80 -2.54
C LYS A 189 7.43 2.64 -2.07
N GLY A 190 7.16 2.69 -0.77
CA GLY A 190 6.14 3.54 -0.18
C GLY A 190 6.35 5.01 -0.50
N LEU A 191 7.60 5.51 -0.42
CA LEU A 191 7.92 6.88 -0.85
C LEU A 191 7.83 7.08 -2.36
N ASP A 192 8.18 6.08 -3.16
CA ASP A 192 8.13 6.16 -4.63
C ASP A 192 6.71 6.38 -5.14
N VAL A 193 5.73 5.67 -4.56
CA VAL A 193 4.34 5.68 -5.04
C VAL A 193 3.51 6.84 -4.50
N LEU A 194 4.03 7.62 -3.55
CA LEU A 194 3.37 8.84 -3.08
C LEU A 194 3.46 9.95 -4.12
N ARG A 195 2.41 10.76 -4.21
CA ARG A 195 2.52 12.11 -4.80
C ARG A 195 3.34 13.02 -3.88
N ASN A 196 3.74 14.19 -4.38
CA ASN A 196 4.31 15.23 -3.51
C ASN A 196 3.30 15.61 -2.41
N ASP A 197 3.81 15.87 -1.21
CA ASP A 197 3.03 16.12 0.02
C ASP A 197 2.16 14.93 0.49
N GLY A 198 2.33 13.76 -0.10
CA GLY A 198 1.74 12.51 0.39
C GLY A 198 2.46 11.97 1.62
N VAL A 199 1.81 11.10 2.39
CA VAL A 199 2.37 10.53 3.63
C VAL A 199 2.45 9.01 3.59
N VAL A 200 3.57 8.44 4.04
CA VAL A 200 3.72 7.01 4.31
C VAL A 200 3.69 6.78 5.81
N CYS A 201 2.87 5.83 6.28
CA CYS A 201 2.78 5.46 7.69
C CYS A 201 2.86 3.95 7.86
N PHE A 202 4.00 3.47 8.35
CA PHE A 202 4.31 2.05 8.42
C PHE A 202 4.53 1.60 9.86
N ILE A 203 4.09 0.36 10.14
CA ILE A 203 4.51 -0.38 11.32
C ILE A 203 5.74 -1.20 10.91
N ALA A 204 6.91 -0.93 11.48
CA ALA A 204 8.15 -1.58 11.07
C ALA A 204 9.12 -1.76 12.24
N THR A 205 10.26 -2.44 12.03
CA THR A 205 11.27 -2.60 13.09
C THR A 205 12.05 -1.31 13.33
N ASN A 206 12.34 -0.96 14.59
CA ASN A 206 13.01 0.31 14.94
C ASN A 206 14.52 0.34 14.61
N ASN A 207 15.16 -0.82 14.48
CA ASN A 207 16.61 -0.96 14.29
C ASN A 207 17.18 -0.32 13.00
N TRP A 208 16.36 0.05 12.02
CA TRP A 208 16.82 0.67 10.76
C TRP A 208 17.51 2.02 10.95
N ILE A 209 17.28 2.71 12.08
CA ILE A 209 17.92 4.00 12.36
C ILE A 209 19.45 3.86 12.41
N SER A 210 19.96 2.76 12.97
CA SER A 210 21.39 2.54 13.16
C SER A 210 21.98 1.42 12.30
N ASN A 211 21.16 0.52 11.74
CA ASN A 211 21.63 -0.65 11.02
C ASN A 211 22.28 -0.29 9.66
N ASP A 212 23.53 -0.70 9.41
CA ASP A 212 24.23 -0.46 8.13
C ASP A 212 23.47 -0.95 6.89
N GLY A 213 22.71 -2.04 7.03
CA GLY A 213 21.84 -2.58 5.98
C GLY A 213 20.70 -1.65 5.56
N ALA A 214 20.38 -0.62 6.34
CA ALA A 214 19.37 0.39 6.03
C ALA A 214 19.98 1.70 5.49
N SER A 215 21.29 1.78 5.27
CA SER A 215 21.96 3.05 4.92
C SER A 215 21.39 3.73 3.67
N LYS A 216 21.15 2.97 2.60
CA LYS A 216 20.56 3.52 1.37
C LYS A 216 19.12 3.98 1.57
N PHE A 217 18.33 3.23 2.33
CA PHE A 217 16.97 3.63 2.67
C PHE A 217 16.95 4.90 3.54
N ARG A 218 17.80 4.99 4.57
CA ARG A 218 17.97 6.23 5.35
C ARG A 218 18.33 7.43 4.47
N ASN A 219 19.28 7.27 3.55
CA ASN A 219 19.66 8.35 2.63
C ASN A 219 18.49 8.79 1.75
N LYS A 220 17.64 7.85 1.32
CA LYS A 220 16.42 8.18 0.57
C LYS A 220 15.41 8.96 1.41
N VAL A 221 15.15 8.52 2.65
CA VAL A 221 14.28 9.24 3.59
C VAL A 221 14.78 10.67 3.81
N VAL A 222 16.08 10.86 4.09
CA VAL A 222 16.66 12.20 4.28
C VAL A 222 16.54 13.09 3.03
N ARG A 223 16.64 12.50 1.84
CA ARG A 223 16.60 13.25 0.58
C ARG A 223 15.18 13.62 0.12
N GLN A 224 14.20 12.79 0.45
CA GLN A 224 12.85 12.86 -0.15
C GLN A 224 11.72 12.89 0.88
N GLY A 225 12.02 12.92 2.17
CA GLY A 225 11.00 12.87 3.19
C GLY A 225 11.35 13.59 4.49
N GLU A 226 10.28 13.92 5.20
CA GLU A 226 10.30 14.52 6.53
C GLU A 226 9.65 13.54 7.51
N ILE A 227 10.38 13.08 8.53
CA ILE A 227 9.81 12.25 9.59
C ILE A 227 8.91 13.15 10.45
N VAL A 228 7.60 13.02 10.29
CA VAL A 228 6.61 13.83 11.04
C VAL A 228 6.37 13.23 12.42
N ASN A 229 6.16 11.91 12.50
CA ASN A 229 6.00 11.19 13.76
C ASN A 229 6.84 9.92 13.76
N PHE A 230 7.45 9.64 14.92
CA PHE A 230 8.18 8.41 15.19
C PHE A 230 7.79 7.91 16.58
N ILE A 231 7.09 6.78 16.63
CA ILE A 231 6.60 6.16 17.86
C ILE A 231 7.35 4.85 18.07
N ASP A 232 8.26 4.81 19.05
CA ASP A 232 9.09 3.64 19.36
C ASP A 232 8.50 2.84 20.52
N PHE A 233 8.15 1.58 20.29
CA PHE A 233 7.66 0.70 21.35
C PHE A 233 8.80 0.06 22.17
N ARG A 234 10.06 0.31 21.82
CA ARG A 234 11.26 -0.21 22.52
C ARG A 234 11.15 -1.72 22.80
N SER A 235 11.24 -2.15 24.07
CA SER A 235 11.19 -3.55 24.46
C SER A 235 9.78 -4.13 24.46
N TYR A 236 8.75 -3.30 24.35
CA TYR A 236 7.37 -3.76 24.34
C TYR A 236 7.05 -4.54 23.07
N LYS A 237 6.68 -5.80 23.26
CA LYS A 237 6.36 -6.73 22.19
C LYS A 237 4.90 -6.58 21.79
N VAL A 238 4.63 -5.64 20.88
CA VAL A 238 3.28 -5.41 20.33
C VAL A 238 2.72 -6.67 19.66
N PHE A 239 3.59 -7.44 18.99
CA PHE A 239 3.21 -8.68 18.31
C PHE A 239 3.82 -9.90 19.00
N ALA A 240 3.11 -11.02 18.96
CA ALA A 240 3.54 -12.30 19.52
C ALA A 240 4.88 -12.81 18.99
N ALA A 241 5.27 -12.37 17.77
CA ALA A 241 6.57 -12.69 17.16
C ALA A 241 7.79 -12.13 17.90
N GLY A 242 7.60 -11.27 18.92
CA GLY A 242 8.65 -10.81 19.81
C GLY A 242 9.64 -9.81 19.20
N ILE A 243 9.26 -9.18 18.09
CA ILE A 243 10.05 -8.18 17.37
C ILE A 243 9.76 -6.79 17.92
N GLN A 244 10.81 -5.99 18.16
CA GLN A 244 10.66 -4.58 18.52
C GLN A 244 10.14 -3.80 17.32
N THR A 245 9.07 -3.05 17.52
CA THR A 245 8.38 -2.33 16.45
C THR A 245 8.30 -0.85 16.75
N MET A 246 8.07 -0.08 15.70
CA MET A 246 7.78 1.34 15.74
C MET A 246 6.68 1.65 14.73
N VAL A 247 6.00 2.77 14.93
CA VAL A 247 5.18 3.41 13.88
C VAL A 247 5.93 4.65 13.44
N PHE A 248 6.24 4.75 12.15
CA PHE A 248 6.81 5.97 11.59
C PHE A 248 5.90 6.54 10.51
N LEU A 249 5.77 7.87 10.53
CA LEU A 249 5.02 8.65 9.56
C LEU A 249 5.98 9.61 8.87
N VAL A 250 6.12 9.48 7.56
CA VAL A 250 7.01 10.31 6.73
C VAL A 250 6.18 11.03 5.69
N LEU A 251 6.32 12.36 5.64
CA LEU A 251 5.80 13.20 4.58
C LEU A 251 6.79 13.21 3.42
N LYS A 252 6.35 12.97 2.20
CA LYS A 252 7.18 13.11 1.01
C LYS A 252 7.36 14.60 0.70
N ASN A 253 8.58 15.09 0.92
CA ASN A 253 8.98 16.44 0.56
C ASN A 253 10.49 16.44 0.25
N SER A 254 10.85 16.96 -0.91
CA SER A 254 12.24 17.09 -1.37
C SER A 254 12.83 18.49 -1.23
N GLU A 255 12.01 19.48 -0.85
CA GLU A 255 12.41 20.89 -0.85
C GLU A 255 12.97 21.36 0.51
N LYS A 256 12.46 20.80 1.62
CA LYS A 256 12.88 21.21 2.97
C LYS A 256 14.01 20.33 3.49
N LYS A 257 15.07 20.98 4.01
CA LYS A 257 16.21 20.31 4.65
C LYS A 257 16.13 20.30 6.18
N GLU A 258 15.29 21.16 6.76
CA GLU A 258 15.04 21.23 8.19
C GLU A 258 13.54 21.14 8.45
N TYR A 259 13.16 20.31 9.43
CA TYR A 259 11.77 20.09 9.81
C TYR A 259 11.67 19.68 11.28
N VAL A 260 10.49 19.87 11.86
CA VAL A 260 10.18 19.44 13.24
C VAL A 260 9.65 18.01 13.20
N SER A 261 10.21 17.15 14.04
CA SER A 261 9.74 15.78 14.21
C SER A 261 9.19 15.54 15.61
N ARG A 262 8.11 14.77 15.71
CA ARG A 262 7.59 14.29 17.00
C ARG A 262 8.12 12.88 17.26
N TYR A 263 8.89 12.74 18.32
CA TYR A 263 9.36 11.46 18.83
C TYR A 263 8.59 11.10 20.09
N ALA A 264 8.03 9.89 20.14
CA ALA A 264 7.40 9.31 21.31
C ALA A 264 7.97 7.92 21.56
N GLU A 265 8.15 7.56 22.82
CA GLU A 265 8.63 6.25 23.21
C GLU A 265 7.80 5.67 24.35
N LEU A 266 7.64 4.34 24.33
CA LEU A 266 7.01 3.63 25.43
C LEU A 266 8.05 3.32 26.51
N LEU A 267 7.87 3.92 27.69
CA LEU A 267 8.78 3.75 28.84
C LEU A 267 8.44 2.53 29.71
N ASN A 268 7.18 2.08 29.69
CA ASN A 268 6.71 0.97 30.52
C ASN A 268 6.52 -0.31 29.70
N GLU A 269 7.05 -1.44 30.19
CA GLU A 269 6.92 -2.75 29.54
C GLU A 269 5.52 -3.38 29.69
N LYS A 270 4.61 -2.70 30.40
CA LYS A 270 3.21 -3.12 30.58
C LYS A 270 2.31 -2.00 30.08
N ALA A 271 1.53 -2.27 29.04
CA ALA A 271 0.30 -1.54 28.83
C ALA A 271 -0.64 -1.96 29.96
N ASP A 272 -1.13 -1.02 30.76
CA ASP A 272 -2.20 -1.31 31.70
C ASP A 272 -3.39 -1.84 30.88
N ASN A 273 -3.76 -3.10 31.11
CA ASN A 273 -4.90 -3.75 30.45
C ASN A 273 -6.25 -3.22 30.98
N THR A 274 -6.27 -2.04 31.62
CA THR A 274 -7.50 -1.37 32.04
C THR A 274 -7.99 -0.45 30.92
N LEU A 275 -8.90 -1.01 30.11
CA LEU A 275 -9.88 -0.25 29.33
C LEU A 275 -11.26 -0.46 29.95
#